data_AF-A0A1C7N5N1-F1
#
_entry.id   AF-A0A1C7N5N1-F1
#
_cell.length_a   1.000
_cell.length_b   1.000
_cell.length_c   1.000
_cell.angle_alpha   90.00
_cell.angle_beta   90.00
_cell.angle_gamma   90.00
#
_symmetry.space_group_name_H-M   'P 1'
#
loop_
_entity.id
_entity.type
_entity.pdbx_description
1 polymer ?
#
loop_
_entity_poly.entity_id
_entity_poly.type
_entity_poly.pdbx_seq_one_letter_code
_entity_poly.pdbx_strand_id
1 'polypeptide(L)'
;MVETKYKRCKIFDDRYKKIKILGKGNFGEVFLAEDFVTRKRDTVLDIDDPQKVAIKVVDTKKFRNEDQKRHAENEKEICRLFSKREFRHPHI
;
A
#
# COMPACT_ATOMS: atom_id res chain seq x y z
N MET A 1 11.91 4.10 31.99
CA MET A 1 10.80 4.88 31.42
C MET A 1 11.09 5.05 29.94
N VAL A 2 10.42 4.32 29.05
CA VAL A 2 10.68 4.40 27.60
C VAL A 2 9.67 5.37 27.00
N GLU A 3 10.14 6.57 26.69
CA GLU A 3 9.35 7.59 26.00
C GLU A 3 9.46 7.35 24.48
N THR A 4 8.60 6.51 23.92
CA THR A 4 8.48 6.39 22.46
C THR A 4 7.64 7.55 21.93
N LYS A 5 8.34 8.62 21.55
CA LYS A 5 7.77 9.75 20.79
C LYS A 5 7.22 9.24 19.46
N TYR A 6 5.90 9.07 19.35
CA TYR A 6 5.23 8.75 18.08
C TYR A 6 5.44 9.91 17.10
N LYS A 7 6.46 9.78 16.24
CA LYS A 7 6.72 10.67 15.09
C LYS A 7 5.53 10.63 14.14
N ARG A 8 4.91 11.79 13.87
CA ARG A 8 3.87 12.06 12.86
C ARG A 8 3.53 10.85 11.96
N CYS A 9 2.51 10.09 12.32
CA CYS A 9 1.91 9.10 11.43
C CYS A 9 1.42 9.82 10.18
N LYS A 10 2.12 9.66 9.06
CA LYS A 10 1.57 10.02 7.75
C LYS A 10 0.57 8.92 7.39
N ILE A 11 -0.71 9.21 7.60
CA ILE A 11 -1.81 8.34 7.20
C ILE A 11 -1.99 8.50 5.69
N PHE A 12 -2.10 7.39 4.96
CA PHE A 12 -2.60 7.41 3.59
C PHE A 12 -4.11 7.27 3.63
N ASP A 13 -4.80 8.23 3.02
CA ASP A 13 -6.24 8.13 2.71
C ASP A 13 -7.12 7.83 3.94
N ASP A 14 -6.74 8.37 5.11
CA ASP A 14 -7.38 8.15 6.42
C ASP A 14 -7.60 6.68 6.85
N ARG A 15 -7.03 5.73 6.11
CA ARG A 15 -7.25 4.29 6.25
C ARG A 15 -5.99 3.51 6.59
N TYR A 16 -4.84 3.95 6.06
CA TYR A 16 -3.60 3.20 6.19
C TYR A 16 -2.56 3.97 6.97
N LYS A 17 -2.10 3.43 8.10
CA LYS A 17 -0.95 4.00 8.80
C LYS A 17 0.34 3.46 8.23
N LYS A 18 1.14 4.36 7.70
CA LYS A 18 2.51 4.06 7.27
C LYS A 18 3.37 3.64 8.46
N ILE A 19 4.00 2.47 8.35
CA ILE A 19 4.98 1.96 9.32
C ILE A 19 6.40 2.31 8.87
N LYS A 20 6.83 1.77 7.72
CA LYS A 20 8.21 1.94 7.21
C LYS A 20 8.27 1.83 5.68
N ILE A 21 9.42 2.18 5.11
CA ILE A 21 9.72 1.93 3.70
C ILE A 21 10.18 0.48 3.54
N LEU A 22 9.62 -0.23 2.57
CA LEU A 22 10.08 -1.56 2.15
C LEU A 22 11.08 -1.47 0.98
N GLY A 23 10.90 -0.51 0.08
CA GLY A 23 11.80 -0.34 -1.05
C GLY A 23 11.57 0.97 -1.81
N LYS A 24 12.55 1.34 -2.62
CA LYS A 24 12.48 2.47 -3.56
C LYS A 24 12.85 1.95 -4.94
N GLY A 25 12.08 2.33 -5.94
CA GLY A 25 12.36 2.01 -7.34
C GLY A 25 12.20 3.23 -8.23
N ASN A 26 12.46 3.05 -9.52
CA ASN A 26 12.39 4.12 -10.52
C ASN A 26 11.03 4.81 -10.57
N PHE A 27 9.96 4.07 -10.28
CA PHE A 27 8.58 4.54 -10.41
C PHE A 27 7.97 5.02 -9.09
N GLY A 28 8.62 4.79 -7.95
CA GLY A 28 7.99 5.11 -6.66
C GLY A 28 8.63 4.45 -5.45
N GLU A 29 7.98 4.64 -4.30
CA GLU A 29 8.37 4.06 -3.02
C GLU A 29 7.30 3.08 -2.53
N VAL A 30 7.73 1.94 -1.99
CA VAL A 30 6.85 0.95 -1.39
C VAL A 30 6.91 1.09 0.13
N PHE A 31 5.75 1.18 0.76
CA PHE A 31 5.61 1.32 2.21
C PHE A 31 4.91 0.10 2.80
N LEU A 32 5.38 -0.35 3.96
CA LEU A 32 4.61 -1.20 4.85
C LEU A 32 3.59 -0.32 5.58
N ALA A 33 2.32 -0.70 5.56
CA ALA A 33 1.26 0.01 6.25
C ALA A 33 0.29 -0.94 6.96
N GLU A 34 -0.41 -0.41 7.97
CA GLU A 34 -1.49 -1.07 8.70
C GLU A 34 -2.83 -0.58 8.13
N ASP A 35 -3.71 -1.47 7.68
CA ASP A 35 -5.09 -1.16 7.29
C ASP A 35 -6.02 -1.24 8.51
N PHE A 36 -6.65 -0.13 8.87
CA PHE A 36 -7.57 -0.07 10.01
C PHE A 36 -9.03 -0.38 9.66
N VAL A 37 -9.39 -0.41 8.39
CA VAL A 37 -10.80 -0.49 7.94
C VAL A 37 -11.25 -1.93 7.73
N THR A 38 -10.35 -2.87 7.41
CA THR A 38 -10.71 -4.30 7.21
C THR A 38 -11.30 -4.97 8.46
N ARG A 39 -11.25 -4.31 9.63
CA ARG A 39 -11.93 -4.73 10.87
C ARG A 39 -13.46 -4.68 10.81
N LYS A 40 -14.09 -4.07 9.80
CA LYS A 40 -15.55 -3.82 9.77
C LYS A 40 -16.40 -4.86 9.02
N ARG A 41 -15.81 -5.84 8.34
CA ARG A 41 -16.59 -6.83 7.56
C ARG A 41 -16.11 -8.23 7.87
N ASP A 42 -16.94 -8.91 8.65
CA ASP A 42 -16.89 -10.32 9.02
C ASP A 42 -15.82 -10.71 10.04
N THR A 43 -16.29 -11.19 11.19
CA THR A 43 -15.55 -11.73 12.36
C THR A 43 -14.87 -10.72 13.28
N VAL A 44 -15.68 -10.24 14.24
CA VAL A 44 -15.22 -9.82 15.56
C VAL A 44 -14.71 -11.06 16.29
N LEU A 45 -13.45 -11.42 16.08
CA LEU A 45 -12.71 -12.36 16.92
C LEU A 45 -11.29 -11.83 17.03
N ASP A 46 -10.96 -11.27 18.19
CA ASP A 46 -9.63 -11.14 18.79
C ASP A 46 -8.42 -11.39 17.88
N ILE A 47 -8.08 -10.42 17.03
CA ILE A 47 -6.77 -10.36 16.37
C ILE A 47 -6.12 -9.03 16.77
N ASP A 48 -5.15 -9.13 17.67
CA ASP A 48 -4.39 -8.01 18.24
C ASP A 48 -3.57 -7.21 17.20
N ASP A 49 -3.40 -7.72 15.97
CA ASP A 49 -2.52 -7.12 14.96
C ASP A 49 -3.31 -6.62 13.73
N PRO A 50 -3.27 -5.31 13.39
CA PRO A 50 -3.88 -4.80 12.17
C PRO A 50 -3.30 -5.46 10.91
N GLN A 51 -4.14 -5.59 9.87
CA GLN A 51 -3.70 -6.18 8.61
C GLN A 51 -2.57 -5.36 8.00
N LYS A 52 -1.42 -6.01 7.76
CA LYS A 52 -0.26 -5.40 7.11
C LYS A 52 -0.41 -5.48 5.59
N VAL A 53 -0.20 -4.35 4.92
CA VAL A 53 -0.25 -4.22 3.46
C VAL A 53 0.99 -3.51 2.93
N ALA A 54 1.34 -3.78 1.67
CA ALA A 54 2.35 -3.03 0.94
C ALA A 54 1.68 -2.00 0.03
N ILE A 55 2.01 -0.72 0.18
CA ILE A 55 1.47 0.39 -0.63
C ILE A 55 2.60 0.97 -1.48
N LYS A 56 2.50 0.83 -2.80
CA LYS A 56 3.38 1.50 -3.77
C LYS A 56 2.82 2.89 -4.07
N VAL A 57 3.57 3.93 -3.74
CA VAL A 57 3.23 5.33 -4.08
C VAL A 57 4.07 5.73 -5.28
N VAL A 58 3.38 6.07 -6.37
CA VAL A 58 3.99 6.51 -7.63
C VAL A 58 4.04 8.04 -7.64
N ASP A 59 5.23 8.60 -7.87
CA ASP A 59 5.42 10.04 -7.99
C ASP A 59 5.40 10.43 -9.46
N THR A 60 4.21 10.81 -9.94
CA THR A 60 3.98 11.16 -11.35
C THR A 60 4.77 12.40 -11.80
N LYS A 61 5.23 13.24 -10.87
CA LYS A 61 6.07 14.41 -11.19
C LYS A 61 7.48 14.02 -11.63
N LYS A 62 7.91 12.79 -11.35
CA LYS A 62 9.23 12.27 -11.74
C LYS A 62 9.26 11.64 -13.12
N PHE A 63 8.11 11.56 -13.80
CA PHE A 63 8.05 11.03 -15.15
C PHE A 63 8.79 11.98 -16.09
N ARG A 64 9.81 11.44 -16.76
CA ARG A 64 10.67 12.18 -17.70
C ARG A 64 10.10 12.19 -19.11
N ASN A 65 9.20 11.26 -19.42
CA ASN A 65 8.58 11.11 -20.73
C ASN A 65 7.20 10.43 -20.63
N GLU A 66 6.45 10.48 -21.72
CA GLU A 66 5.11 9.86 -21.85
C GLU A 66 5.14 8.34 -21.73
N ASP A 67 6.26 7.69 -22.08
CA ASP A 67 6.38 6.23 -21.96
C ASP A 67 6.34 5.78 -20.49
N GLN A 68 7.00 6.50 -19.58
CA GLN A 68 6.95 6.21 -18.15
C GLN A 68 5.54 6.40 -17.57
N LYS A 69 4.82 7.41 -18.05
CA LYS A 69 3.43 7.67 -17.64
C LYS A 69 2.51 6.54 -18.09
N ARG A 70 2.59 6.17 -19.37
CA ARG A 70 1.84 5.04 -19.95
C ARG A 70 2.18 3.72 -19.27
N HIS A 71 3.43 3.48 -18.92
CA HIS A 71 3.82 2.29 -18.15
C HIS A 71 3.14 2.24 -16.77
N ALA A 72 3.10 3.38 -16.05
CA ALA A 72 2.43 3.45 -14.76
C ALA A 72 0.91 3.24 -14.87
N GLU A 73 0.27 3.77 -15.92
CA GLU A 73 -1.16 3.57 -16.20
C GLU A 73 -1.46 2.11 -16.55
N ASN A 74 -0.64 1.48 -17.40
CA ASN A 74 -0.77 0.07 -17.73
C ASN A 74 -0.59 -0.84 -16.51
N GLU A 75 0.43 -0.56 -15.67
CA GLU A 75 0.67 -1.31 -14.44
C GLU A 75 -0.54 -1.22 -13.49
N LYS A 76 -1.12 -0.02 -13.35
CA LYS A 76 -2.32 0.20 -12.54
C LYS A 76 -3.49 -0.65 -13.02
N GLU A 77 -3.74 -0.72 -14.33
CA GLU A 77 -4.85 -1.48 -14.88
C GLU A 77 -4.62 -3.00 -14.73
N ILE A 78 -3.40 -3.48 -14.96
CA ILE A 78 -3.04 -4.89 -14.74
C ILE A 78 -3.25 -5.29 -13.27
N CYS A 79 -2.75 -4.50 -12.32
CA CYS A 79 -2.97 -4.75 -10.89
C CYS A 79 -4.45 -4.71 -10.51
N ARG A 80 -5.24 -3.83 -11.13
CA ARG A 80 -6.70 -3.80 -10.94
C ARG A 80 -7.35 -5.10 -11.40
N LEU A 81 -6.94 -5.66 -12.53
CA LEU A 81 -7.45 -6.95 -13.01
C LEU A 81 -7.12 -8.09 -12.03
N PHE A 82 -5.91 -8.11 -11.47
CA PHE A 82 -5.53 -9.09 -10.44
C PHE A 82 -6.28 -8.93 -9.12
N SER A 83 -6.78 -7.74 -8.81
CA SER A 83 -7.59 -7.51 -7.60
C SER A 83 -9.00 -8.10 -7.66
N LYS A 84 -9.44 -8.57 -8.84
CA LYS A 84 -10.75 -9.23 -9.00
C LYS A 84 -10.74 -10.59 -8.29
N ARG A 85 -11.83 -10.92 -7.59
CA ARG A 85 -11.95 -12.13 -6.77
C ARG A 85 -11.66 -13.44 -7.52
N GLU A 86 -11.90 -13.44 -8.83
CA GLU A 86 -11.72 -14.59 -9.72
C GLU A 86 -10.25 -14.91 -10.00
N PHE A 87 -9.34 -13.94 -9.79
CA PHE A 87 -7.91 -14.15 -9.97
C PHE A 87 -7.23 -14.31 -8.61
N ARG A 88 -6.93 -15.56 -8.23
CA ARG A 88 -6.12 -15.89 -7.06
C ARG A 88 -5.06 -16.90 -7.48
N HIS A 89 -3.81 -16.48 -7.46
CA HIS A 89 -2.68 -17.33 -7.81
C HIS A 89 -1.66 -17.29 -6.66
N PRO A 90 -1.17 -18.43 -6.13
CA PRO A 90 -0.34 -18.46 -4.92
C PRO A 90 1.04 -17.79 -5.08
N HIS A 91 1.45 -17.50 -6.30
CA HIS A 91 2.74 -16.91 -6.64
C HIS A 91 2.64 -15.54 -7.31
N ILE A 92 1.46 -14.90 -7.28
CA ILE A 92 1.21 -13.58 -7.86
C ILE A 92 0.40 -12.74 -6.88
#